data_AF-A0A936JMH6-F1
#
_entry.id   AF-A0A936JMH6-F1
#
_cell.length_a   1.000
_cell.length_b   1.000
_cell.length_c   1.000
_cell.angle_alpha   90.00
_cell.angle_beta   90.00
_cell.angle_gamma   90.00
#
_symmetry.space_group_name_H-M   'P 1'
#
loop_
_entity.id
_entity.type
_entity.pdbx_description
1 polymer ?
#
loop_
_entity_poly.entity_id
_entity_poly.type
_entity_poly.pdbx_seq_one_letter_code
_entity_poly.pdbx_strand_id
1 'polypeptide(L)'
;MKNGTMRSILSICLFASLLGTTGCGTMFDLAYVVGRKRYDQSKEERKPTGQINTAIEYESAFTPDGHIRVSCEERERRIERTFYVSKVYEYRGGYTRSTYLAAAALSAAAGGLVAGIVALGCNLPPQPGETDAKRWSCINALYATPFAADLGWSLIRAATAKPPKLVDKHKNEGPLAFGDVPTRSAAVSCDSIERVALGSVTGASDVELLNGRESAAPQRLRDGAIPVALGEGGTIQLATQPEVVQAWVRNPALEFWVVNREGKPRPLKIDRCGALRPVFLTIPPADQSMFLQQCPPPNATTSR
;
A
#
# COMPACT_ATOMS: atom_id res chain seq x y z
N MET A 1 35.61 7.05 53.43
CA MET A 1 34.22 6.66 53.11
C MET A 1 34.22 5.22 52.59
N LYS A 2 33.23 4.44 53.02
CA LYS A 2 33.20 2.98 53.16
C LYS A 2 33.45 2.18 51.86
N ASN A 3 34.35 1.18 51.93
CA ASN A 3 34.51 0.09 50.94
C ASN A 3 33.20 -0.69 50.67
N GLY A 4 32.19 -0.57 51.55
CA GLY A 4 30.87 -1.18 51.37
C GLY A 4 30.00 -0.51 50.30
N THR A 5 30.09 0.81 50.12
CA THR A 5 29.23 1.54 49.17
C THR A 5 29.64 1.29 47.72
N MET A 6 30.93 1.10 47.46
CA MET A 6 31.47 0.86 46.12
C MET A 6 31.13 -0.55 45.60
N ARG A 7 31.11 -1.56 46.48
CA ARG A 7 30.65 -2.93 46.15
C ARG A 7 29.16 -2.98 45.82
N SER A 8 28.32 -2.27 46.55
CA SER A 8 26.88 -2.23 46.28
C SER A 8 26.56 -1.54 44.95
N ILE A 9 27.25 -0.46 44.61
CA ILE A 9 27.09 0.23 43.31
C ILE A 9 27.55 -0.68 42.16
N LEU A 10 28.67 -1.40 42.33
CA LEU A 10 29.16 -2.32 41.30
C LEU A 10 28.19 -3.48 41.06
N SER A 11 27.62 -4.06 42.11
CA SER A 11 26.60 -5.11 42.00
C SER A 11 25.33 -4.59 41.32
N ILE A 12 24.88 -3.37 41.62
CA ILE A 12 23.72 -2.75 40.98
C ILE A 12 24.00 -2.46 39.51
N CYS A 13 25.19 -1.95 39.16
CA CYS A 13 25.59 -1.72 37.77
C CYS A 13 25.75 -3.04 36.99
N LEU A 14 26.28 -4.10 37.59
CA LEU A 14 26.33 -5.45 37.01
C LEU A 14 24.91 -6.03 36.81
N PHE A 15 24.01 -5.83 37.76
CA PHE A 15 22.62 -6.27 37.64
C PHE A 15 21.85 -5.47 36.57
N ALA A 16 22.05 -4.15 36.52
CA ALA A 16 21.44 -3.27 35.54
C ALA A 16 22.00 -3.47 34.13
N SER A 17 23.29 -3.78 33.99
CA SER A 17 23.88 -4.16 32.71
C SER A 17 23.45 -5.57 32.29
N LEU A 18 23.31 -6.54 33.20
CA LEU A 18 22.67 -7.82 32.89
C LEU A 18 21.24 -7.62 32.39
N LEU A 19 20.42 -6.84 33.09
CA LEU A 19 19.02 -6.58 32.73
C LEU A 19 18.88 -5.77 31.43
N GLY A 20 19.73 -4.75 31.23
CA GLY A 20 19.70 -3.87 30.05
C GLY A 20 20.22 -4.53 28.78
N THR A 21 21.08 -5.54 28.89
CA THR A 21 21.74 -6.17 27.72
C THR A 21 21.12 -7.51 27.34
N THR A 22 20.50 -8.22 28.29
CA THR A 22 19.66 -9.38 27.99
C THR A 22 18.28 -8.97 27.46
N GLY A 23 17.80 -7.75 27.76
CA GLY A 23 16.45 -7.30 27.41
C GLY A 23 16.15 -7.26 25.91
N CYS A 24 17.08 -6.79 25.06
CA CYS A 24 16.80 -6.62 23.63
C CYS A 24 16.73 -7.97 22.89
N GLY A 25 17.77 -8.80 22.99
CA GLY A 25 17.78 -10.14 22.38
C GLY A 25 16.67 -11.05 22.88
N THR A 26 16.41 -11.06 24.19
CA THR A 26 15.33 -11.86 24.78
C THR A 26 13.94 -11.36 24.39
N MET A 27 13.74 -10.06 24.17
CA MET A 27 12.46 -9.55 23.64
C MET A 27 12.18 -10.05 22.22
N PHE A 28 13.18 -10.03 21.32
CA PHE A 28 13.01 -10.59 19.98
C PHE A 28 12.82 -12.11 20.00
N ASP A 29 13.52 -12.82 20.89
CA ASP A 29 13.35 -14.27 21.06
C ASP A 29 12.01 -14.63 21.71
N LEU A 30 11.53 -13.85 22.67
CA LEU A 30 10.20 -14.02 23.28
C LEU A 30 9.11 -13.70 22.26
N ALA A 31 9.25 -12.65 21.46
CA ALA A 31 8.34 -12.33 20.37
C ALA A 31 8.30 -13.46 19.32
N TYR A 32 9.43 -14.10 19.04
CA TYR A 32 9.50 -15.27 18.17
C TYR A 32 8.88 -16.54 18.79
N VAL A 33 9.06 -16.75 20.10
CA VAL A 33 8.52 -17.91 20.83
C VAL A 33 7.01 -17.79 21.09
N VAL A 34 6.52 -16.57 21.33
CA VAL A 34 5.12 -16.26 21.70
C VAL A 34 4.29 -15.83 20.49
N GLY A 35 4.94 -15.30 19.43
CA GLY A 35 4.27 -14.83 18.22
C GLY A 35 3.62 -15.95 17.41
N ARG A 36 2.53 -15.61 16.71
CA ARG A 36 1.91 -16.53 15.74
C ARG A 36 2.90 -16.78 14.61
N LYS A 37 3.30 -18.04 14.41
CA LYS A 37 4.21 -18.47 13.34
C LYS A 37 3.56 -18.49 11.96
N ARG A 38 2.26 -18.19 11.87
CA ARG A 38 1.51 -18.22 10.63
C ARG A 38 1.21 -16.80 10.21
N TYR A 39 1.53 -16.50 8.96
CA TYR A 39 1.06 -15.29 8.30
C TYR A 39 0.42 -15.66 6.98
N ASP A 40 -0.62 -14.92 6.65
CA ASP A 40 -1.42 -15.15 5.46
C ASP A 40 -0.97 -14.18 4.37
N GLN A 41 -0.82 -14.69 3.16
CA GLN A 41 -0.71 -13.86 1.97
C GLN A 41 -1.86 -14.22 1.05
N SER A 42 -2.73 -13.23 0.80
CA SER A 42 -3.72 -13.32 -0.27
C SER A 42 -3.20 -12.58 -1.48
N LYS A 43 -3.24 -13.21 -2.64
CA LYS A 43 -3.00 -12.55 -3.91
C LYS A 43 -4.17 -12.81 -4.85
N GLU A 44 -4.64 -11.74 -5.46
CA GLU A 44 -5.55 -11.84 -6.60
C GLU A 44 -4.76 -12.25 -7.85
N GLU A 45 -5.20 -13.32 -8.49
CA GLU A 45 -4.69 -13.80 -9.77
C GLU A 45 -5.84 -13.83 -10.78
N ARG A 46 -5.56 -13.55 -12.05
CA ARG A 46 -6.56 -13.60 -13.13
C ARG A 46 -6.20 -14.67 -14.14
N LYS A 47 -7.18 -15.40 -14.65
CA LYS A 47 -6.98 -16.39 -15.72
C LYS A 47 -8.02 -16.19 -16.83
N PRO A 48 -7.63 -16.23 -18.11
CA PRO A 48 -8.57 -16.14 -19.21
C PRO A 48 -9.53 -17.33 -19.22
N THR A 49 -10.81 -17.08 -19.52
CA THR A 49 -11.83 -18.13 -19.69
C THR A 49 -11.90 -18.67 -21.12
N GLY A 50 -11.26 -18.00 -22.08
CA GLY A 50 -11.38 -18.27 -23.52
C GLY A 50 -12.53 -17.54 -24.20
N GLN A 51 -13.39 -16.86 -23.45
CA GLN A 51 -14.43 -15.99 -24.01
C GLN A 51 -13.88 -14.58 -24.30
N ILE A 52 -14.41 -13.96 -25.35
CA ILE A 52 -14.07 -12.61 -25.79
C ILE A 52 -15.35 -11.79 -25.85
N ASN A 53 -15.27 -10.54 -25.40
CA ASN A 53 -16.33 -9.55 -25.54
C ASN A 53 -15.83 -8.40 -26.42
N THR A 54 -16.64 -8.03 -27.41
CA THR A 54 -16.37 -6.88 -28.28
C THR A 54 -17.38 -5.78 -27.97
N ALA A 55 -16.88 -4.59 -27.64
CA ALA A 55 -17.73 -3.44 -27.36
C ALA A 55 -17.04 -2.14 -27.78
N ILE A 56 -17.85 -1.10 -28.03
CA ILE A 56 -17.35 0.26 -28.19
C ILE A 56 -17.06 0.82 -26.79
N GLU A 57 -15.81 1.23 -26.58
CA GLU A 57 -15.35 1.95 -25.40
C GLU A 57 -15.14 3.43 -25.76
N TYR A 58 -15.49 4.29 -24.81
CA TYR A 58 -15.35 5.73 -24.95
C TYR A 58 -14.21 6.19 -24.05
N GLU A 59 -13.20 6.80 -24.66
CA GLU A 59 -12.07 7.37 -23.95
C GLU A 59 -12.11 8.89 -24.02
N SER A 60 -11.45 9.52 -23.06
CA SER A 60 -11.29 10.96 -23.03
C SER A 60 -9.82 11.34 -22.99
N ALA A 61 -9.48 12.40 -23.72
CA ALA A 61 -8.16 12.99 -23.70
C ALA A 61 -8.29 14.51 -23.61
N PHE A 62 -7.36 15.15 -22.90
CA PHE A 62 -7.30 16.60 -22.87
C PHE A 62 -6.62 17.13 -24.13
N THR A 63 -7.28 18.08 -24.78
CA THR A 63 -6.68 18.89 -25.84
C THR A 63 -5.71 19.92 -25.22
N PRO A 64 -4.78 20.48 -26.02
CA PRO A 64 -3.89 21.55 -25.54
C PRO A 64 -4.64 22.76 -24.97
N ASP A 65 -5.83 23.04 -25.49
CA ASP A 65 -6.69 24.15 -25.06
C ASP A 65 -7.50 23.83 -23.79
N GLY A 66 -7.30 22.65 -23.18
CA GLY A 66 -8.00 22.22 -21.97
C GLY A 66 -9.42 21.69 -22.21
N HIS A 67 -9.85 21.54 -23.46
CA HIS A 67 -11.10 20.85 -23.79
C HIS A 67 -10.93 19.33 -23.65
N ILE A 68 -12.02 18.64 -23.35
CA ILE A 68 -12.02 17.18 -23.30
C ILE A 68 -12.44 16.65 -24.66
N ARG A 69 -11.59 15.89 -25.33
CA ARG A 69 -11.92 15.19 -26.58
C ARG A 69 -12.37 13.78 -26.27
N VAL A 70 -13.53 13.40 -26.79
CA VAL A 70 -14.04 12.02 -26.73
C VAL A 70 -13.55 11.26 -27.96
N SER A 71 -12.94 10.10 -27.73
CA SER A 71 -12.58 9.14 -28.77
C SER A 71 -13.38 7.85 -28.59
N CYS A 72 -13.66 7.18 -29.71
CA CYS A 72 -14.41 5.94 -29.74
C CYS A 72 -13.53 4.84 -30.32
N GLU A 73 -13.37 3.76 -29.56
CA GLU A 73 -12.61 2.60 -29.97
C GLU A 73 -13.46 1.35 -29.82
N GLU A 74 -13.53 0.55 -30.87
CA GLU A 74 -14.02 -0.82 -30.77
C GLU A 74 -12.90 -1.67 -30.18
N ARG A 75 -13.17 -2.24 -29.01
CA ARG A 75 -12.20 -3.03 -28.26
C ARG A 75 -12.70 -4.45 -28.04
N GLU A 76 -11.81 -5.38 -28.30
CA GLU A 76 -11.99 -6.78 -27.93
C GLU A 76 -11.26 -7.02 -26.62
N ARG A 77 -11.99 -7.45 -25.58
CA ARG A 77 -11.43 -7.83 -24.29
C ARG A 77 -11.69 -9.29 -24.00
N ARG A 78 -10.70 -9.96 -23.43
CA ARG A 78 -10.89 -11.30 -22.87
C ARG A 78 -11.72 -11.20 -21.60
N ILE A 79 -12.60 -12.17 -21.40
CA ILE A 79 -13.24 -12.39 -20.11
C ILE A 79 -12.29 -13.24 -19.26
N GLU A 80 -11.97 -12.73 -18.08
CA GLU A 80 -11.06 -13.37 -17.13
C GLU A 80 -11.84 -13.77 -15.88
N ARG A 81 -11.48 -14.93 -15.32
CA ARG A 81 -11.95 -15.32 -13.98
C ARG A 81 -10.88 -14.88 -12.98
N THR A 82 -11.31 -14.08 -12.03
CA THR A 82 -10.49 -13.72 -10.88
C THR A 82 -10.41 -14.91 -9.93
N PHE A 83 -9.26 -15.14 -9.31
CA PHE A 83 -9.06 -16.12 -8.26
C PHE A 83 -8.33 -15.46 -7.10
N TYR A 84 -8.78 -15.76 -5.89
CA TYR A 84 -8.06 -15.40 -4.69
C TYR A 84 -7.26 -16.61 -4.24
N VAL A 85 -5.94 -16.49 -4.33
CA VAL A 85 -5.02 -17.51 -3.83
C VAL A 85 -4.59 -17.08 -2.44
N SER A 86 -5.19 -17.70 -1.42
CA SER A 86 -4.77 -17.53 -0.04
C SER A 86 -3.69 -18.57 0.27
N LYS A 87 -2.51 -18.09 0.66
CA LYS A 87 -1.37 -18.90 1.07
C LYS A 87 -1.10 -18.66 2.54
N VAL A 88 -1.13 -19.74 3.33
CA VAL A 88 -0.72 -19.70 4.73
C VAL A 88 0.72 -20.16 4.82
N TYR A 89 1.59 -19.26 5.23
CA TYR A 89 3.00 -19.58 5.44
C TYR A 89 3.28 -19.78 6.91
N GLU A 90 4.07 -20.82 7.23
CA GLU A 90 4.66 -21.01 8.53
C GLU A 90 6.11 -20.54 8.51
N TYR A 91 6.41 -19.56 9.37
CA TYR A 91 7.77 -19.10 9.57
C TYR A 91 8.60 -20.23 10.17
N ARG A 92 9.70 -20.55 9.50
CA ARG A 92 10.70 -21.49 9.97
C ARG A 92 11.90 -20.70 10.47
N GLY A 93 12.02 -20.52 11.79
CA GLY A 93 13.26 -19.97 12.33
C GLY A 93 14.47 -20.81 11.94
N GLY A 94 15.66 -20.21 12.03
CA GLY A 94 16.92 -20.92 11.73
C GLY A 94 17.14 -22.15 12.61
N TYR A 95 16.57 -22.12 13.83
CA TYR A 95 16.72 -23.16 14.85
C TYR A 95 15.40 -23.64 15.47
N THR A 96 15.41 -24.83 16.09
CA THR A 96 14.26 -25.36 16.86
C THR A 96 14.12 -24.63 18.20
N ARG A 97 12.92 -24.64 18.82
CA ARG A 97 12.62 -23.88 20.06
C ARG A 97 13.58 -24.19 21.21
N SER A 98 13.98 -25.45 21.36
CA SER A 98 14.96 -25.88 22.35
C SER A 98 16.34 -25.29 22.10
N THR A 99 16.74 -25.20 20.84
CA THR A 99 18.01 -24.59 20.43
C THR A 99 18.00 -23.08 20.61
N TYR A 100 16.86 -22.40 20.42
CA TYR A 100 16.70 -20.96 20.71
C TYR A 100 16.83 -20.65 22.20
N LEU A 101 16.16 -21.41 23.06
CA LEU A 101 16.29 -21.26 24.52
C LEU A 101 17.73 -21.55 24.99
N ALA A 102 18.36 -22.59 24.43
CA ALA A 102 19.75 -22.91 24.74
C ALA A 102 20.71 -21.81 24.26
N ALA A 103 20.50 -21.25 23.07
CA ALA A 103 21.30 -20.15 22.55
C ALA A 103 21.12 -18.86 23.36
N ALA A 104 19.89 -18.50 23.72
CA ALA A 104 19.63 -17.34 24.58
C ALA A 104 20.28 -17.50 25.96
N ALA A 105 20.22 -18.70 26.55
CA ALA A 105 20.87 -19.01 27.82
C ALA A 105 22.41 -18.94 27.71
N LEU A 106 22.99 -19.46 26.63
CA LEU A 106 24.43 -19.41 26.37
C LEU A 106 24.91 -17.97 26.10
N SER A 107 24.14 -17.17 25.36
CA SER A 107 24.45 -15.75 25.11
C SER A 107 24.38 -14.93 26.40
N ALA A 108 23.40 -15.17 27.27
CA ALA A 108 23.31 -14.53 28.57
C ALA A 108 24.50 -14.93 29.48
N ALA A 109 24.88 -16.21 29.48
CA ALA A 109 26.02 -16.70 30.25
C ALA A 109 27.36 -16.15 29.74
N ALA A 110 27.60 -16.18 28.42
CA ALA A 110 28.81 -15.69 27.80
C ALA A 110 28.92 -14.17 27.89
N GLY A 111 27.84 -13.44 27.63
CA GLY A 111 27.78 -11.98 27.78
C GLY A 111 28.02 -11.55 29.22
N GLY A 112 27.41 -12.24 30.19
CA GLY A 112 27.65 -12.02 31.62
C GLY A 112 29.10 -12.31 32.03
N LEU A 113 29.71 -13.36 31.48
CA LEU A 113 31.10 -13.73 31.74
C LEU A 113 32.09 -12.71 31.14
N VAL A 114 31.87 -12.26 29.91
CA VAL A 114 32.70 -11.23 29.26
C VAL A 114 32.55 -9.89 29.97
N ALA A 115 31.33 -9.48 30.31
CA ALA A 115 31.10 -8.27 31.09
C ALA A 115 31.75 -8.37 32.48
N GLY A 116 31.71 -9.56 33.11
CA GLY A 116 32.40 -9.85 34.37
C GLY A 116 33.92 -9.70 34.27
N ILE A 117 34.54 -10.23 33.21
CA ILE A 117 35.99 -10.12 32.96
C ILE A 117 36.41 -8.67 32.69
N VAL A 118 35.65 -7.94 31.86
CA VAL A 118 35.90 -6.51 31.60
C VAL A 118 35.72 -5.69 32.87
N ALA A 119 34.68 -5.94 33.67
CA ALA A 119 34.49 -5.30 34.97
C ALA A 119 35.64 -5.59 35.94
N LEU A 120 36.17 -6.83 35.94
CA LEU A 120 37.31 -7.19 36.78
C LEU A 120 38.57 -6.42 36.37
N GLY A 121 38.83 -6.32 35.06
CA GLY A 121 39.96 -5.57 34.51
C GLY A 121 39.87 -4.07 34.78
N CYS A 122 38.67 -3.48 34.67
CA CYS A 122 38.46 -2.05 34.98
C CYS A 122 38.54 -1.71 36.49
N ASN A 123 38.52 -2.71 37.38
CA ASN A 123 38.64 -2.53 38.83
C ASN A 123 40.04 -2.87 39.39
N LEU A 124 41.00 -3.20 38.53
CA LEU A 124 42.40 -3.30 38.93
C LEU A 124 42.90 -1.91 39.39
N PRO A 125 43.77 -1.84 40.41
CA PRO A 125 44.33 -0.58 40.87
C PRO A 125 45.04 0.11 39.69
N PRO A 126 44.81 1.43 39.48
CA PRO A 126 45.34 2.14 38.34
C PRO A 126 46.87 2.06 38.36
N GLN A 127 47.47 1.75 37.21
CA GLN A 127 48.92 1.79 37.11
C GLN A 127 49.39 3.25 37.18
N PRO A 128 50.57 3.53 37.77
CA PRO A 128 51.08 4.89 37.85
C PRO A 128 51.24 5.48 36.44
N GLY A 129 50.52 6.57 36.15
CA GLY A 129 50.49 7.25 34.85
C GLY A 129 49.19 7.08 34.05
N GLU A 130 48.18 6.39 34.59
CA GLU A 130 46.91 6.16 33.91
C GLU A 130 45.96 7.37 34.01
N THR A 131 45.53 7.90 32.87
CA THR A 131 44.65 9.09 32.79
C THR A 131 43.16 8.72 32.89
N ASP A 132 42.33 9.64 33.39
CA ASP A 132 40.88 9.44 33.52
C ASP A 132 40.19 9.00 32.21
N ALA A 133 40.74 9.40 31.05
CA ALA A 133 40.26 8.99 29.74
C ALA A 133 40.31 7.47 29.50
N LYS A 134 41.35 6.77 29.98
CA LYS A 134 41.44 5.30 29.89
C LYS A 134 40.38 4.61 30.75
N ARG A 135 40.10 5.15 31.93
CA ARG A 135 39.06 4.64 32.84
C ARG A 135 37.65 4.77 32.25
N TRP A 136 37.33 5.91 31.65
CA TRP A 136 36.07 6.10 30.92
C TRP A 136 35.96 5.21 29.68
N SER A 137 37.07 4.97 28.96
CA SER A 137 37.08 4.02 27.82
C SER A 137 36.77 2.57 28.26
N CYS A 138 37.24 2.17 29.44
CA CYS A 138 36.99 0.84 30.01
C CYS A 138 35.52 0.66 30.43
N ILE A 139 34.93 1.70 31.04
CA ILE A 139 33.50 1.71 31.39
C ILE A 139 32.63 1.70 30.14
N ASN A 140 32.99 2.45 29.09
CA ASN A 140 32.26 2.41 27.81
C ASN A 140 32.36 1.03 27.13
N ALA A 141 33.50 0.34 27.23
CA ALA A 141 33.63 -1.03 26.75
C ALA A 141 32.70 -2.01 27.51
N LEU A 142 32.50 -1.80 28.81
CA LEU A 142 31.54 -2.58 29.61
C LEU A 142 30.10 -2.48 29.08
N TYR A 143 29.69 -1.30 28.61
CA TYR A 143 28.36 -1.07 28.04
C TYR A 143 28.25 -1.46 26.56
N ALA A 144 29.34 -1.35 25.79
CA ALA A 144 29.33 -1.64 24.35
C ALA A 144 29.43 -3.14 24.02
N THR A 145 30.14 -3.92 24.84
CA THR A 145 30.41 -5.35 24.55
C THR A 145 29.14 -6.19 24.48
N PRO A 146 28.16 -6.04 25.39
CA PRO A 146 26.93 -6.81 25.30
C PRO A 146 26.05 -6.42 24.11
N PHE A 147 26.07 -5.14 23.70
CA PHE A 147 25.36 -4.68 22.50
C PHE A 147 25.95 -5.28 21.22
N ALA A 148 27.28 -5.33 21.12
CA ALA A 148 27.96 -5.95 19.99
C ALA A 148 27.67 -7.47 19.89
N ALA A 149 27.59 -8.16 21.03
CA ALA A 149 27.22 -9.57 21.09
C ALA A 149 25.76 -9.79 20.63
N ASP A 150 24.83 -8.94 21.08
CA ASP A 150 23.41 -9.01 20.71
C ASP A 150 23.19 -8.73 19.21
N LEU A 151 23.91 -7.74 18.67
CA LEU A 151 23.87 -7.41 17.24
C LEU A 151 24.47 -8.53 16.39
N GLY A 152 25.63 -9.07 16.77
CA GLY A 152 26.26 -10.20 16.08
C GLY A 152 25.35 -11.44 16.07
N TRP A 153 24.71 -11.75 17.19
CA TRP A 153 23.78 -12.87 17.29
C TRP A 153 22.51 -12.66 16.44
N SER A 154 21.99 -11.43 16.42
CA SER A 154 20.85 -11.05 15.58
C SER A 154 21.16 -11.18 14.09
N LEU A 155 22.37 -10.81 13.66
CA LEU A 155 22.83 -10.98 12.29
C LEU A 155 22.98 -12.47 11.91
N ILE A 156 23.55 -13.30 12.79
CA ILE A 156 23.64 -14.75 12.56
C ILE A 156 22.24 -15.37 12.44
N ARG A 157 21.28 -14.94 13.26
CA ARG A 157 19.88 -15.37 13.18
C ARG A 157 19.24 -14.97 11.86
N ALA A 158 19.45 -13.73 11.41
CA ALA A 158 18.96 -13.28 10.11
C ALA A 158 19.58 -14.07 8.95
N ALA A 159 20.90 -14.33 9.01
CA ALA A 159 21.63 -15.07 7.99
C ALA A 159 21.27 -16.57 7.93
N THR A 160 20.84 -17.17 9.06
CA THR A 160 20.46 -18.59 9.15
C THR A 160 18.96 -18.82 9.10
N ALA A 161 18.15 -17.77 8.93
CA ALA A 161 16.70 -17.89 8.80
C ALA A 161 16.35 -18.77 7.60
N LYS A 162 15.49 -19.77 7.83
CA LYS A 162 15.03 -20.64 6.75
C LYS A 162 13.90 -19.94 6.00
N PRO A 163 13.78 -20.18 4.68
CA PRO A 163 12.63 -19.66 3.95
C PRO A 163 11.32 -20.18 4.57
N PRO A 164 10.27 -19.34 4.61
CA PRO A 164 8.98 -19.72 5.15
C PRO A 164 8.40 -20.91 4.38
N LYS A 165 7.79 -21.85 5.11
CA LYS A 165 7.16 -23.03 4.50
C LYS A 165 5.71 -22.70 4.15
N LEU A 166 5.30 -22.96 2.92
CA LEU A 166 3.88 -22.96 2.57
C LEU A 166 3.21 -24.16 3.26
N VAL A 167 2.24 -23.91 4.12
CA VAL A 167 1.52 -24.94 4.90
C VAL A 167 0.12 -25.15 4.36
N ASP A 168 -0.51 -24.09 3.88
CA ASP A 168 -1.81 -24.18 3.25
C ASP A 168 -1.90 -23.30 2.01
N LYS A 169 -2.71 -23.74 1.05
CA LYS A 169 -3.01 -23.00 -0.16
C LYS A 169 -4.46 -23.25 -0.54
N HIS A 170 -5.30 -22.26 -0.32
CA HIS A 170 -6.67 -22.26 -0.79
C HIS A 170 -6.81 -21.43 -2.05
N LYS A 171 -7.57 -21.95 -2.99
CA LYS A 171 -7.95 -21.24 -4.21
C LYS A 171 -9.45 -21.05 -4.18
N ASN A 172 -9.87 -19.80 -4.06
CA ASN A 172 -11.29 -19.45 -4.15
C ASN A 172 -11.54 -18.84 -5.53
N GLU A 173 -12.55 -19.36 -6.23
CA GLU A 173 -12.99 -18.75 -7.48
C GLU A 173 -13.68 -17.43 -7.17
N GLY A 174 -13.18 -16.38 -7.82
CA GLY A 174 -13.74 -15.04 -7.76
C GLY A 174 -14.64 -14.75 -8.97
N PRO A 175 -15.12 -13.51 -9.08
CA PRO A 175 -16.01 -13.10 -10.14
C PRO A 175 -15.32 -13.11 -11.52
N LEU A 176 -16.13 -13.13 -12.57
CA LEU A 176 -15.71 -12.79 -13.92
C LEU A 176 -15.48 -11.27 -14.04
N ALA A 177 -14.48 -10.89 -14.81
CA ALA A 177 -14.15 -9.51 -15.14
C ALA A 177 -13.68 -9.40 -16.59
N PHE A 178 -13.71 -8.18 -17.14
CA PHE A 178 -13.03 -7.88 -18.40
C PHE A 178 -11.53 -7.72 -18.13
N GLY A 179 -10.68 -8.29 -18.98
CA GLY A 179 -9.24 -8.10 -18.90
C GLY A 179 -8.85 -6.63 -19.08
N ASP A 180 -7.83 -6.17 -18.34
CA ASP A 180 -7.44 -4.74 -18.30
C ASP A 180 -6.83 -4.25 -19.62
N VAL A 181 -6.21 -5.14 -20.39
CA VAL A 181 -5.59 -4.83 -21.68
C VAL A 181 -6.45 -5.42 -22.80
N PRO A 182 -6.91 -4.61 -23.77
CA PRO A 182 -7.63 -5.13 -24.92
C PRO A 182 -6.71 -6.00 -25.78
N THR A 183 -7.25 -7.09 -26.34
CA THR A 183 -6.52 -7.95 -27.29
C THR A 183 -6.46 -7.34 -28.68
N ARG A 184 -7.43 -6.49 -29.00
CA ARG A 184 -7.51 -5.74 -30.25
C ARG A 184 -8.20 -4.41 -29.95
N SER A 185 -7.73 -3.35 -30.60
CA SER A 185 -8.40 -2.05 -30.63
C SER A 185 -8.45 -1.54 -32.08
N ALA A 186 -9.58 -0.95 -32.46
CA ALA A 186 -9.75 -0.24 -33.72
C ALA A 186 -10.48 1.08 -33.46
N ALA A 187 -9.94 2.18 -33.99
CA ALA A 187 -10.61 3.47 -33.95
C ALA A 187 -11.89 3.42 -34.81
N VAL A 188 -13.01 3.86 -34.25
CA VAL A 188 -14.32 3.89 -34.91
C VAL A 188 -14.94 5.27 -34.82
N SER A 189 -15.91 5.55 -35.70
CA SER A 189 -16.67 6.80 -35.62
C SER A 189 -17.51 6.86 -34.34
N CYS A 190 -17.59 8.03 -33.73
CA CYS A 190 -18.44 8.29 -32.57
C CYS A 190 -19.92 8.54 -32.92
N ASP A 191 -20.36 8.20 -34.14
CA ASP A 191 -21.75 8.39 -34.58
C ASP A 191 -22.78 7.62 -33.73
N SER A 192 -22.32 6.62 -32.96
CA SER A 192 -23.13 5.88 -32.00
C SER A 192 -23.54 6.70 -30.77
N ILE A 193 -22.87 7.83 -30.50
CA ILE A 193 -23.20 8.73 -29.39
C ILE A 193 -24.48 9.48 -29.72
N GLU A 194 -25.51 9.28 -28.90
CA GLU A 194 -26.75 10.06 -28.97
C GLU A 194 -26.63 11.33 -28.12
N ARG A 195 -26.10 11.20 -26.90
CA ARG A 195 -25.87 12.34 -25.99
C ARG A 195 -24.82 12.01 -24.93
N VAL A 196 -24.30 13.06 -24.29
CA VAL A 196 -23.44 12.97 -23.10
C VAL A 196 -24.18 13.59 -21.92
N ALA A 197 -24.01 13.02 -20.74
CA ALA A 197 -24.60 13.55 -19.51
C ALA A 197 -23.66 13.36 -18.32
N LEU A 198 -23.72 14.29 -17.36
CA LEU A 198 -23.13 14.17 -16.04
C LEU A 198 -24.20 13.62 -15.09
N GLY A 199 -23.92 12.48 -14.44
CA GLY A 199 -24.94 11.83 -13.63
C GLY A 199 -24.47 10.60 -12.87
N SER A 200 -25.46 9.90 -12.30
CA SER A 200 -25.30 8.56 -11.73
C SER A 200 -26.16 7.58 -12.53
N VAL A 201 -25.78 6.31 -12.53
CA VAL A 201 -26.56 5.24 -13.15
C VAL A 201 -27.20 4.34 -12.10
N THR A 202 -28.33 3.74 -12.46
CA THR A 202 -28.97 2.65 -11.74
C THR A 202 -28.94 1.39 -12.59
N GLY A 203 -29.15 0.22 -11.98
CA GLY A 203 -29.07 -1.08 -12.67
C GLY A 203 -27.69 -1.74 -12.57
N ALA A 204 -27.59 -2.97 -13.07
CA ALA A 204 -26.33 -3.72 -13.03
C ALA A 204 -25.37 -3.28 -14.12
N SER A 205 -24.09 -3.24 -13.78
CA SER A 205 -22.99 -3.14 -14.73
C SER A 205 -22.86 -4.41 -15.59
N ASP A 206 -22.20 -4.27 -16.74
CA ASP A 206 -21.87 -5.42 -17.60
C ASP A 206 -21.12 -6.53 -16.84
N VAL A 207 -20.24 -6.15 -15.89
CA VAL A 207 -19.52 -7.11 -15.05
C VAL A 207 -20.47 -7.87 -14.12
N GLU A 208 -21.46 -7.21 -13.53
CA GLU A 208 -22.45 -7.87 -12.68
C GLU A 208 -23.36 -8.79 -13.49
N LEU A 209 -23.74 -8.39 -14.71
CA LEU A 209 -24.51 -9.23 -15.64
C LEU A 209 -23.70 -10.47 -16.07
N LEU A 210 -22.40 -10.31 -16.36
CA LEU A 210 -21.49 -11.42 -16.63
C LEU A 210 -21.45 -12.43 -15.48
N ASN A 211 -21.58 -11.96 -14.24
CA ASN A 211 -21.60 -12.81 -13.05
C ASN A 211 -22.99 -13.41 -12.75
N GLY A 212 -23.93 -13.37 -13.70
CA GLY A 212 -25.22 -14.06 -13.59
C GLY A 212 -26.23 -13.34 -12.70
N ARG A 213 -26.10 -12.02 -12.51
CA ARG A 213 -27.08 -11.22 -11.76
C ARG A 213 -28.32 -10.95 -12.65
N GLU A 214 -29.08 -12.01 -12.95
CA GLU A 214 -30.18 -12.05 -13.95
C GLU A 214 -31.34 -11.06 -13.71
N SER A 215 -31.51 -10.54 -12.49
CA SER A 215 -32.67 -9.69 -12.12
C SER A 215 -32.42 -8.19 -12.17
N ALA A 216 -31.25 -7.73 -12.61
CA ALA A 216 -30.97 -6.30 -12.60
C ALA A 216 -31.54 -5.63 -13.85
N ALA A 217 -32.41 -4.64 -13.64
CA ALA A 217 -32.88 -3.77 -14.71
C ALA A 217 -31.67 -3.24 -15.54
N PRO A 218 -31.84 -3.07 -16.87
CA PRO A 218 -30.77 -2.55 -17.71
C PRO A 218 -30.27 -1.23 -17.15
N GLN A 219 -28.97 -0.98 -17.30
CA GLN A 219 -28.36 0.24 -16.80
C GLN A 219 -29.04 1.47 -17.40
N ARG A 220 -29.42 2.42 -16.56
CA ARG A 220 -30.09 3.66 -16.97
C ARG A 220 -29.50 4.83 -16.20
N LEU A 221 -29.41 5.98 -16.88
CA LEU A 221 -29.13 7.24 -16.19
C LEU A 221 -30.27 7.56 -15.24
N ARG A 222 -29.91 7.93 -14.02
CA ARG A 222 -30.88 8.38 -13.01
C ARG A 222 -31.50 9.71 -13.42
N ASP A 223 -32.76 9.91 -13.04
CA ASP A 223 -33.43 11.19 -13.18
C ASP A 223 -32.61 12.31 -12.52
N GLY A 224 -32.51 13.46 -13.21
CA GLY A 224 -31.68 14.58 -12.79
C GLY A 224 -30.25 14.57 -13.34
N ALA A 225 -29.90 13.64 -14.24
CA ALA A 225 -28.66 13.73 -15.02
C ALA A 225 -28.63 15.02 -15.86
N ILE A 226 -27.51 15.73 -15.81
CA ILE A 226 -27.34 17.03 -16.46
C ILE A 226 -26.82 16.79 -17.87
N PRO A 227 -27.49 17.29 -18.93
CA PRO A 227 -26.99 17.14 -20.29
C PRO A 227 -25.68 17.89 -20.46
N VAL A 228 -24.74 17.28 -21.17
CA VAL A 228 -23.44 17.86 -21.50
C VAL A 228 -23.39 18.05 -23.01
N ALA A 229 -23.18 19.29 -23.44
CA ALA A 229 -23.03 19.63 -24.84
C ALA A 229 -21.72 19.06 -25.39
N LEU A 230 -21.84 18.31 -26.49
CA LEU A 230 -20.72 17.81 -27.29
C LEU A 230 -20.58 18.72 -28.52
N GLY A 231 -19.49 19.47 -28.57
CA GLY A 231 -19.15 20.33 -29.71
C GLY A 231 -18.58 19.55 -30.89
N GLU A 232 -18.13 20.28 -31.89
CA GLU A 232 -17.52 19.72 -33.09
C GLU A 232 -16.32 18.81 -32.76
N GLY A 233 -16.18 17.73 -33.54
CA GLY A 233 -15.10 16.76 -33.37
C GLY A 233 -15.15 15.97 -32.05
N GLY A 234 -16.29 15.94 -31.36
CA GLY A 234 -16.47 15.18 -30.11
C GLY A 234 -15.85 15.88 -28.90
N THR A 235 -15.81 17.21 -28.88
CA THR A 235 -15.16 17.97 -27.80
C THR A 235 -16.16 18.49 -26.78
N ILE A 236 -15.82 18.40 -25.49
CA ILE A 236 -16.57 18.97 -24.38
C ILE A 236 -15.80 20.18 -23.86
N GLN A 237 -16.45 21.34 -23.92
CA GLN A 237 -15.92 22.60 -23.39
C GLN A 237 -16.62 22.89 -22.06
N LEU A 238 -15.94 22.63 -20.94
CA LEU A 238 -16.53 22.84 -19.61
C LEU A 238 -16.71 24.33 -19.27
N ALA A 239 -15.85 25.20 -19.80
CA ALA A 239 -15.91 26.64 -19.54
C ALA A 239 -17.23 27.27 -19.99
N THR A 240 -17.87 26.68 -21.01
CA THR A 240 -19.15 27.16 -21.56
C THR A 240 -20.36 26.49 -20.90
N GLN A 241 -20.15 25.63 -19.90
CA GLN A 241 -21.19 24.80 -19.25
C GLN A 241 -21.10 24.93 -17.70
N PRO A 242 -21.38 26.12 -17.14
CA PRO A 242 -21.19 26.38 -15.72
C PRO A 242 -22.04 25.48 -14.81
N GLU A 243 -23.22 25.05 -15.26
CA GLU A 243 -24.09 24.11 -14.55
C GLU A 243 -23.44 22.73 -14.37
N VAL A 244 -22.75 22.23 -15.40
CA VAL A 244 -22.01 20.95 -15.34
C VAL A 244 -20.85 21.07 -14.36
N VAL A 245 -20.08 22.16 -14.47
CA VAL A 245 -18.94 22.44 -13.58
C VAL A 245 -19.39 22.54 -12.13
N GLN A 246 -20.42 23.33 -11.83
CA GLN A 246 -20.92 23.50 -10.46
C GLN A 246 -21.44 22.20 -9.87
N ALA A 247 -22.22 21.42 -10.64
CA ALA A 247 -22.72 20.13 -10.18
C ALA A 247 -21.59 19.15 -9.88
N TRP A 248 -20.57 19.09 -10.76
CA TRP A 248 -19.45 18.17 -10.58
C TRP A 248 -18.52 18.56 -9.44
N VAL A 249 -18.35 19.86 -9.19
CA VAL A 249 -17.61 20.36 -8.03
C VAL A 249 -18.31 19.99 -6.74
N ARG A 250 -19.64 20.19 -6.66
CA ARG A 250 -20.43 19.90 -5.46
C ARG A 250 -20.61 18.42 -5.17
N ASN A 251 -20.69 17.60 -6.21
CA ASN A 251 -20.84 16.16 -6.07
C ASN A 251 -19.74 15.41 -6.84
N PRO A 252 -18.64 15.04 -6.17
CA PRO A 252 -17.53 14.31 -6.79
C PRO A 252 -17.89 12.88 -7.23
N ALA A 253 -19.03 12.33 -6.77
CA ALA A 253 -19.48 11.00 -7.15
C ALA A 253 -20.25 10.97 -8.49
N LEU A 254 -20.50 12.14 -9.12
CA LEU A 254 -21.06 12.19 -10.46
C LEU A 254 -19.99 11.84 -11.49
N GLU A 255 -20.38 11.06 -12.49
CA GLU A 255 -19.53 10.61 -13.58
C GLU A 255 -20.10 11.07 -14.92
N PHE A 256 -19.25 11.15 -15.94
CA PHE A 256 -19.69 11.40 -17.31
C PHE A 256 -20.14 10.09 -17.94
N TRP A 257 -21.28 10.14 -18.60
CA TRP A 257 -21.88 9.01 -19.29
C TRP A 257 -22.16 9.39 -20.72
N VAL A 258 -21.70 8.54 -21.64
CA VAL A 258 -22.12 8.55 -23.03
C VAL A 258 -23.35 7.65 -23.14
N VAL A 259 -24.44 8.17 -23.69
CA VAL A 259 -25.63 7.39 -24.00
C VAL A 259 -25.62 7.09 -25.49
N ASN A 260 -25.61 5.80 -25.83
CA ASN A 260 -25.70 5.39 -27.22
C ASN A 260 -27.15 5.51 -27.74
N ARG A 261 -27.36 5.34 -29.05
CA ARG A 261 -28.70 5.36 -29.69
C ARG A 261 -29.67 4.29 -29.16
N GLU A 262 -29.19 3.29 -28.43
CA GLU A 262 -30.02 2.28 -27.77
C GLU A 262 -30.46 2.72 -26.36
N GLY A 263 -30.09 3.93 -25.93
CA GLY A 263 -30.36 4.45 -24.60
C GLY A 263 -29.48 3.86 -23.49
N LYS A 264 -28.44 3.09 -23.82
CA LYS A 264 -27.54 2.46 -22.83
C LYS A 264 -26.43 3.43 -22.43
N PRO A 265 -26.29 3.74 -21.13
CA PRO A 265 -25.21 4.57 -20.64
C PRO A 265 -23.91 3.77 -20.60
N ARG A 266 -22.82 4.40 -21.03
CA ARG A 266 -21.44 3.90 -20.98
C ARG A 266 -20.57 4.92 -20.27
N PRO A 267 -19.72 4.50 -19.31
CA PRO A 267 -18.92 5.44 -18.55
C PRO A 267 -17.87 6.07 -19.46
N LEU A 268 -17.74 7.39 -19.39
CA LEU A 268 -16.65 8.14 -19.99
C LEU A 268 -15.69 8.52 -18.86
N LYS A 269 -14.54 7.85 -18.80
CA LYS A 269 -13.54 8.13 -17.77
C LYS A 269 -12.87 9.46 -18.07
N ILE A 270 -13.09 10.45 -17.20
CA ILE A 270 -12.47 11.76 -17.27
C ILE A 270 -11.77 12.01 -15.94
N ASP A 271 -10.50 12.43 -15.98
CA ASP A 271 -9.83 12.93 -14.78
C ASP A 271 -10.48 14.24 -14.36
N ARG A 272 -11.28 14.17 -13.29
CA ARG A 272 -12.00 15.32 -12.72
C ARG A 272 -11.07 16.47 -12.36
N CYS A 273 -9.91 16.17 -11.77
CA CYS A 273 -8.99 17.21 -11.33
C CYS A 273 -8.30 17.88 -12.52
N GLY A 274 -7.89 17.11 -13.51
CA GLY A 274 -7.39 17.62 -14.79
C GLY A 274 -8.42 18.46 -15.53
N ALA A 275 -9.68 18.02 -15.54
CA ALA A 275 -10.76 18.68 -16.27
C ALA A 275 -11.24 20.00 -15.63
N LEU A 276 -11.33 20.06 -14.30
CA LEU A 276 -11.87 21.23 -13.59
C LEU A 276 -10.82 22.32 -13.34
N ARG A 277 -9.52 21.97 -13.34
CA ARG A 277 -8.45 22.94 -13.04
C ARG A 277 -8.38 24.11 -14.04
N PRO A 278 -8.51 23.92 -15.38
CA PRO A 278 -8.55 25.02 -16.34
C PRO A 278 -9.72 25.98 -16.12
N VAL A 279 -10.84 25.49 -15.59
CA VAL A 279 -12.07 26.25 -15.35
C VAL A 279 -12.22 26.67 -13.88
N PHE A 280 -11.15 26.57 -13.09
CA PHE A 280 -11.21 26.86 -11.65
C PHE A 280 -11.76 28.27 -11.34
N LEU A 281 -11.39 29.26 -12.16
CA LEU A 281 -11.85 30.65 -11.98
C LEU A 281 -13.34 30.84 -12.24
N THR A 282 -14.00 29.91 -12.94
CA THR A 282 -15.46 29.95 -13.15
C THR A 282 -16.23 29.27 -12.02
N ILE A 283 -15.54 28.59 -11.10
CA ILE A 283 -16.15 27.97 -9.92
C ILE A 283 -16.50 29.06 -8.90
N PRO A 284 -17.71 29.07 -8.32
CA PRO A 284 -18.07 30.00 -7.26
C PRO A 284 -17.07 29.97 -6.10
N PRO A 285 -16.68 31.11 -5.50
CA PRO A 285 -15.67 31.15 -4.43
C PRO A 285 -15.93 30.20 -3.25
N ALA A 286 -17.20 29.99 -2.89
CA ALA A 286 -17.59 29.04 -1.84
C ALA A 286 -17.22 27.59 -2.17
N ASP A 287 -17.27 27.22 -3.45
CA ASP A 287 -17.04 25.85 -3.94
C ASP A 287 -15.55 25.60 -4.30
N GLN A 288 -14.75 26.67 -4.46
CA GLN A 288 -13.32 26.60 -4.78
C GLN A 288 -12.48 25.92 -3.69
N SER A 289 -12.77 26.19 -2.41
CA SER A 289 -12.03 25.61 -1.28
C SER A 289 -12.21 24.09 -1.20
N MET A 290 -13.45 23.63 -1.40
CA MET A 290 -13.80 22.21 -1.47
C MET A 290 -13.10 21.52 -2.65
N PHE A 291 -13.05 22.17 -3.82
CA PHE A 291 -12.32 21.64 -4.97
C PHE A 291 -10.82 21.46 -4.65
N LEU A 292 -10.17 22.46 -4.04
CA LEU A 292 -8.74 22.38 -3.72
C LEU A 292 -8.41 21.28 -2.71
N GLN A 293 -9.32 20.95 -1.79
CA GLN A 293 -9.16 19.82 -0.88
C GLN A 293 -9.26 18.47 -1.59
N GLN A 294 -10.15 18.35 -2.58
CA GLN A 294 -10.38 17.10 -3.33
C GLN A 294 -9.37 16.90 -4.45
N CYS A 295 -8.87 17.98 -5.04
CA CYS A 295 -7.95 18.01 -6.17
C CYS A 295 -6.72 18.86 -5.84
N PRO A 296 -5.84 18.40 -4.93
CA PRO A 296 -4.68 19.16 -4.54
C PRO A 296 -3.79 19.49 -5.76
N PRO A 297 -3.13 20.66 -5.77
CA PRO A 297 -2.16 20.96 -6.82
C PRO A 297 -1.07 19.88 -6.82
N PRO A 298 -0.54 19.49 -7.99
CA PRO A 298 0.55 18.54 -8.06
C PRO A 298 1.72 19.05 -7.22
N ASN A 299 2.24 18.20 -6.33
CA ASN A 299 3.39 18.56 -5.50
C ASN A 299 4.56 18.93 -6.42
N ALA A 300 5.14 20.12 -6.19
CA ALA A 300 6.27 20.64 -6.98
C ALA A 300 7.54 19.76 -6.93
N THR A 301 7.55 18.69 -6.13
CA THR A 301 8.71 17.82 -5.87
C THR A 301 8.82 16.60 -6.78
N THR A 302 7.86 16.33 -7.65
CA THR A 302 7.90 15.19 -8.61
C THR A 302 8.14 15.65 -10.05
N SER A 303 9.14 16.52 -10.24
CA SER A 303 9.78 16.71 -11.55
C SER A 303 11.30 16.72 -11.36
N ARG A 304 11.89 15.52 -11.35
CA ARG A 304 13.28 15.24 -11.69
C ARG A 304 13.35 13.91 -12.40
#